data_AF-A0A6C0BXQ8-F1
#
_entry.id   AF-A0A6C0BXQ8-F1
#
_cell.length_a   1.000
_cell.length_b   1.000
_cell.length_c   1.000
_cell.angle_alpha   90.00
_cell.angle_beta   90.00
_cell.angle_gamma   90.00
#
_symmetry.space_group_name_H-M   'P 1'
#
loop_
_entity.id
_entity.type
_entity.pdbx_description
1 polymer ?
#
loop_
_entity_poly.entity_id
_entity_poly.type
_entity_poly.pdbx_seq_one_letter_code
_entity_poly.pdbx_strand_id
1 'polypeptide(L)'
;MLSNNTRRKLQERMPMDISKTVSSRYPTTEDILLKPVSSRYPTTEDILPTTDTLKDIPRTIIRDSKNIETREDNPKRQMAFYSGIKKLNKRNKLPKTITGEVDVCVFCLKKVYDRPYLLFSLQKSGDVFKWPTYDITKGGFAGATSYLHSYFKIDSSVITYEGLITENGRTKLWFRYSDKIEIVPLKNKDDPHTWCLCDEIVNHKKYLTFEIDKMVVDFFTHNPDFNYITNHLGEIYETPVVGYYGNHYSSTAYISVFGRKRNGIGINGPFYYFSPYNVAIRYSIWTHNHKQLKISDKLLTIDNDGKYTEGGLVRFVIFLGNTQVLFSDDGNSLGTSESWAGEYNTIIRARRRLRAGDDNYESLIAIRKYDQQLPLSYYYVNTSQKNATLDAVNNKNILEVE
;
A
#
# COMPACT_ATOMS: atom_id res chain seq x y z
N MET A 1 27.49 51.73 -19.95
CA MET A 1 28.87 51.71 -19.45
C MET A 1 28.86 51.33 -17.99
N LEU A 2 29.29 50.09 -17.69
CA LEU A 2 29.84 49.59 -16.43
C LEU A 2 30.51 48.25 -16.82
N SER A 3 31.75 48.04 -16.36
CA SER A 3 32.78 47.30 -17.07
C SER A 3 32.86 45.80 -16.75
N ASN A 4 33.17 45.03 -17.79
CA ASN A 4 33.44 43.59 -17.82
C ASN A 4 34.82 43.25 -17.25
N ASN A 5 34.95 42.90 -15.96
CA ASN A 5 36.25 42.45 -15.45
C ASN A 5 36.25 41.39 -14.33
N THR A 6 35.31 40.43 -14.37
CA THR A 6 35.36 39.28 -13.44
C THR A 6 34.95 37.96 -14.10
N ARG A 7 35.56 37.60 -15.24
CA ARG A 7 35.31 36.31 -15.91
C ARG A 7 36.52 35.69 -16.63
N ARG A 8 37.72 35.90 -16.09
CA ARG A 8 38.95 35.23 -16.56
C ARG A 8 39.87 34.95 -15.39
N LYS A 9 39.78 33.72 -14.86
CA LYS A 9 40.85 32.99 -14.14
C LYS A 9 40.27 31.63 -13.75
N LEU A 10 40.42 30.65 -14.65
CA LEU A 10 40.50 29.20 -14.42
C LEU A 10 40.32 28.47 -15.76
N GLN A 11 41.24 28.72 -16.67
CA GLN A 11 41.51 27.88 -17.85
C GLN A 11 43.00 28.05 -18.11
N GLU A 12 43.79 27.04 -17.72
CA GLU A 12 45.03 26.60 -18.39
C GLU A 12 45.80 25.58 -17.52
N ARG A 13 46.37 24.57 -18.21
CA ARG A 13 47.18 23.39 -17.80
C ARG A 13 46.39 22.08 -17.80
N MET A 14 46.69 21.03 -18.56
CA MET A 14 47.63 20.70 -19.66
C MET A 14 47.04 19.46 -20.39
N PRO A 15 47.46 19.12 -21.63
CA PRO A 15 46.93 17.98 -22.37
C PRO A 15 47.65 16.67 -21.99
N MET A 16 46.92 15.55 -21.93
CA MET A 16 47.51 14.22 -21.96
C MET A 16 46.94 13.44 -23.14
N ASP A 17 47.86 13.10 -24.04
CA ASP A 17 47.71 12.24 -25.20
C ASP A 17 47.86 10.78 -24.77
N ILE A 18 46.84 9.96 -24.99
CA ILE A 18 46.97 8.49 -25.00
C ILE A 18 46.07 7.95 -26.12
N SER A 19 46.62 7.91 -27.32
CA SER A 19 46.23 6.95 -28.34
C SER A 19 46.84 5.58 -28.00
N LYS A 20 46.03 4.64 -27.49
CA LYS A 20 46.35 3.20 -27.55
C LYS A 20 45.11 2.39 -27.89
N THR A 21 45.18 1.84 -29.08
CA THR A 21 44.37 0.83 -29.72
C THR A 21 44.20 -0.40 -28.82
N VAL A 22 42.96 -0.76 -28.47
CA VAL A 22 42.60 -2.10 -28.00
C VAL A 22 41.39 -2.56 -28.80
N SER A 23 41.66 -3.55 -29.66
CA SER A 23 40.66 -4.37 -30.34
C SER A 23 40.00 -5.28 -29.30
N SER A 24 38.69 -5.13 -29.10
CA SER A 24 37.89 -6.16 -28.43
C SER A 24 36.68 -6.49 -29.30
N ARG A 25 36.68 -7.72 -29.82
CA ARG A 25 35.57 -8.33 -30.52
C ARG A 25 34.35 -8.39 -29.60
N TYR A 26 33.22 -7.85 -30.04
CA TYR A 26 31.93 -8.13 -29.43
C TYR A 26 31.52 -9.57 -29.78
N PRO A 27 31.07 -10.39 -28.81
CA PRO A 27 30.44 -11.66 -29.13
C PRO A 27 29.07 -11.39 -29.76
N THR A 28 28.76 -12.17 -30.80
CA THR A 28 27.49 -12.19 -31.49
C THR A 28 26.36 -12.70 -30.60
N THR A 29 25.13 -12.29 -30.94
CA THR A 29 23.87 -12.40 -30.20
C THR A 29 23.37 -13.83 -29.90
N GLU A 30 24.16 -14.87 -30.14
CA GLU A 30 23.77 -16.28 -29.95
C GLU A 30 24.32 -16.95 -28.68
N ASP A 31 25.20 -16.28 -27.90
CA ASP A 31 25.84 -16.89 -26.72
C ASP A 31 25.23 -16.50 -25.35
N ILE A 32 24.06 -15.83 -25.32
CA ILE A 32 23.34 -15.50 -24.08
C ILE A 32 22.13 -16.42 -23.90
N LEU A 33 22.38 -17.73 -23.82
CA LEU A 33 21.44 -18.65 -23.18
C LEU A 33 21.65 -18.58 -21.67
N LEU A 34 20.72 -17.88 -21.02
CA LEU A 34 20.62 -17.70 -19.57
C LEU A 34 20.69 -19.07 -18.86
N LYS A 35 21.82 -19.36 -18.21
CA LYS A 35 21.84 -20.35 -17.12
C LYS A 35 21.11 -19.72 -15.93
N PRO A 36 20.13 -20.40 -15.31
CA PRO A 36 19.47 -19.88 -14.13
C PRO A 36 20.49 -19.74 -12.99
N VAL A 37 20.64 -18.53 -12.46
CA VAL A 37 21.37 -18.28 -11.22
C VAL A 37 20.57 -18.92 -10.09
N SER A 38 21.02 -20.09 -9.65
CA SER A 38 20.54 -20.79 -8.46
C SER A 38 20.85 -19.95 -7.21
N SER A 39 19.96 -19.02 -6.86
CA SER A 39 19.89 -18.52 -5.48
C SER A 39 19.17 -19.58 -4.65
N ARG A 40 19.93 -20.28 -3.80
CA ARG A 40 19.36 -21.21 -2.82
C ARG A 40 18.66 -20.41 -1.74
N TYR A 41 17.35 -20.18 -1.90
CA TYR A 41 16.48 -19.81 -0.79
C TYR A 41 16.08 -21.11 -0.06
N PRO A 42 16.27 -21.20 1.27
CA PRO A 42 15.68 -22.29 2.04
C PRO A 42 14.15 -22.16 2.01
N THR A 43 13.48 -23.31 1.86
CA THR A 43 12.02 -23.43 1.96
C THR A 43 11.59 -23.14 3.40
N THR A 44 10.68 -22.19 3.60
CA THR A 44 10.00 -21.98 4.88
C THR A 44 9.07 -23.15 5.17
N GLU A 45 9.64 -24.22 5.73
CA GLU A 45 8.91 -25.24 6.50
C GLU A 45 8.84 -24.77 7.95
N ASP A 46 8.03 -23.75 8.24
CA ASP A 46 7.75 -23.32 9.62
C ASP A 46 6.23 -23.37 9.86
N ILE A 47 5.83 -24.44 10.55
CA ILE A 47 4.58 -24.71 11.27
C ILE A 47 3.44 -23.69 11.00
N LEU A 48 2.61 -23.97 9.99
CA LEU A 48 1.29 -23.37 9.90
C LEU A 48 0.35 -24.05 10.92
N PRO A 49 -0.50 -23.31 11.63
CA PRO A 49 -1.59 -23.91 12.40
C PRO A 49 -2.53 -24.67 11.46
N THR A 50 -2.92 -25.89 11.83
CA THR A 50 -3.83 -26.73 11.05
C THR A 50 -5.23 -26.11 10.98
N THR A 51 -5.94 -26.30 9.87
CA THR A 51 -7.26 -25.68 9.63
C THR A 51 -8.33 -26.04 10.65
N ASP A 52 -8.18 -27.15 11.39
CA ASP A 52 -9.09 -27.55 12.46
C ASP A 52 -8.94 -26.70 13.74
N THR A 53 -7.81 -26.01 13.93
CA THR A 53 -7.61 -25.13 15.10
C THR A 53 -8.28 -23.75 14.97
N LEU A 54 -8.86 -23.41 13.81
CA LEU A 54 -9.50 -22.10 13.57
C LEU A 54 -10.99 -22.06 13.99
N LYS A 55 -11.62 -23.20 14.25
CA LYS A 55 -13.03 -23.26 14.67
C LYS A 55 -13.24 -23.00 16.17
N ASP A 56 -12.20 -23.14 16.98
CA ASP A 56 -12.26 -23.04 18.44
C ASP A 56 -11.37 -21.92 19.02
N ILE A 57 -11.18 -20.81 18.29
CA ILE A 57 -10.47 -19.65 18.85
C ILE A 57 -11.36 -19.04 19.96
N PRO A 58 -10.95 -19.05 21.24
CA PRO A 58 -11.72 -18.43 22.29
C PRO A 58 -11.79 -16.91 22.02
N ARG A 59 -12.99 -16.33 22.10
CA ARG A 59 -13.25 -14.87 21.96
C ARG A 59 -12.60 -14.01 23.06
N THR A 60 -11.66 -14.55 23.83
CA THR A 60 -11.07 -13.89 24.99
C THR A 60 -9.58 -14.18 25.04
N ILE A 61 -8.84 -13.58 24.11
CA ILE A 61 -7.42 -13.29 24.33
C ILE A 61 -7.32 -11.78 24.55
N ILE A 62 -7.73 -11.35 25.74
CA ILE A 62 -7.28 -10.08 26.30
C ILE A 62 -5.80 -10.29 26.59
N ARG A 63 -4.93 -9.69 25.76
CA ARG A 63 -3.49 -9.74 25.96
C ARG A 63 -3.16 -9.08 27.30
N ASP A 64 -2.46 -9.82 28.16
CA ASP A 64 -1.75 -9.27 29.33
C ASP A 64 -0.69 -8.28 28.81
N SER A 65 -1.02 -6.99 28.85
CA SER A 65 -0.17 -5.85 28.49
C SER A 65 0.78 -5.42 29.61
N LYS A 66 1.13 -6.33 30.53
CA LYS A 66 1.71 -5.97 31.83
C LYS A 66 3.18 -5.56 31.87
N ASN A 67 3.91 -5.56 30.74
CA ASN A 67 5.33 -5.15 30.72
C ASN A 67 5.67 -4.13 29.62
N ILE A 68 4.72 -3.33 29.17
CA ILE A 68 5.06 -2.05 28.54
C ILE A 68 5.36 -1.11 29.70
N GLU A 69 6.64 -0.80 29.92
CA GLU A 69 7.03 0.26 30.84
C GLU A 69 6.15 1.48 30.57
N THR A 70 5.33 1.82 31.56
CA THR A 70 4.45 2.99 31.52
C THR A 70 5.34 4.23 31.54
N ARG A 71 5.87 4.61 30.38
CA ARG A 71 6.04 6.03 30.09
C ARG A 71 4.69 6.64 30.40
N GLU A 72 4.61 7.50 31.40
CA GLU A 72 3.39 8.25 31.71
C GLU A 72 2.93 8.91 30.41
N ASP A 73 1.94 8.27 29.78
CA ASP A 73 1.37 8.67 28.52
C ASP A 73 0.66 9.98 28.79
N ASN A 74 1.35 11.09 28.53
CA ASN A 74 0.74 12.41 28.63
C ASN A 74 -0.45 12.42 27.65
N PRO A 75 -1.70 12.41 28.14
CA PRO A 75 -2.88 12.21 27.29
C PRO A 75 -3.05 13.34 26.27
N LYS A 76 -2.37 14.48 26.47
CA LYS A 76 -2.32 15.59 25.50
C LYS A 76 -1.54 15.24 24.23
N ARG A 77 -0.60 14.29 24.26
CA ARG A 77 0.21 13.92 23.07
C ARG A 77 -0.57 13.19 21.99
N GLN A 78 -1.70 12.55 22.29
CA GLN A 78 -2.44 11.71 21.32
C GLN A 78 -3.63 12.41 20.61
N MET A 79 -3.73 13.74 20.67
CA MET A 79 -4.76 14.43 19.88
C MET A 79 -4.34 14.52 18.41
N ALA A 80 -4.96 13.70 17.58
CA ALA A 80 -4.82 13.70 16.12
C ALA A 80 -5.97 14.48 15.46
N PHE A 81 -5.62 15.41 14.56
CA PHE A 81 -6.52 16.28 13.84
C PHE A 81 -6.35 16.14 12.33
N TYR A 82 -7.45 15.93 11.62
CA TYR A 82 -7.43 15.92 10.16
C TYR A 82 -7.35 17.34 9.60
N SER A 83 -6.23 17.67 8.95
CA SER A 83 -5.92 19.04 8.50
C SER A 83 -6.93 19.58 7.48
N GLY A 84 -7.39 18.75 6.55
CA GLY A 84 -8.31 19.13 5.47
C GLY A 84 -9.65 19.70 5.96
N ILE A 85 -10.12 19.30 7.14
CA ILE A 85 -11.38 19.80 7.72
C ILE A 85 -11.36 21.32 7.91
N LYS A 86 -10.18 21.93 8.15
CA LYS A 86 -10.05 23.38 8.32
C LYS A 86 -10.38 24.17 7.06
N LYS A 87 -10.29 23.53 5.88
CA LYS A 87 -10.63 24.14 4.58
C LYS A 87 -12.12 24.03 4.24
N LEU A 88 -12.87 23.22 4.98
CA LEU A 88 -14.28 22.98 4.71
C LEU A 88 -15.14 24.15 5.19
N ASN A 89 -16.14 24.49 4.37
CA ASN A 89 -17.18 25.42 4.76
C ASN A 89 -18.18 24.69 5.68
N LYS A 90 -18.13 25.01 6.98
CA LYS A 90 -18.94 24.37 8.05
C LYS A 90 -20.36 24.90 8.16
N ARG A 91 -20.97 25.37 7.07
CA ARG A 91 -22.36 25.83 7.14
C ARG A 91 -23.26 24.65 7.52
N ASN A 92 -24.02 24.81 8.61
CA ASN A 92 -25.03 23.84 9.07
C ASN A 92 -26.23 23.70 8.10
N LYS A 93 -26.26 24.48 7.00
CA LYS A 93 -27.29 24.44 5.96
C LYS A 93 -26.64 24.50 4.58
N LEU A 94 -27.12 23.67 3.65
CA LEU A 94 -26.72 23.76 2.25
C LEU A 94 -27.05 25.16 1.74
N PRO A 95 -26.13 25.84 1.06
CA PRO A 95 -26.47 27.01 0.27
C PRO A 95 -27.63 26.65 -0.67
N LYS A 96 -28.67 27.48 -0.71
CA LYS A 96 -29.84 27.30 -1.62
C LYS A 96 -29.44 27.20 -3.10
N THR A 97 -28.23 27.64 -3.43
CA THR A 97 -27.64 27.63 -4.77
C THR A 97 -27.12 26.26 -5.20
N ILE A 98 -27.04 25.28 -4.30
CA ILE A 98 -26.56 23.93 -4.66
C ILE A 98 -27.75 23.12 -5.16
N THR A 99 -27.77 22.85 -6.47
CA THR A 99 -28.75 22.02 -7.15
C THR A 99 -28.05 20.92 -7.94
N GLY A 100 -28.69 19.76 -8.08
CA GLY A 100 -28.18 18.64 -8.86
C GLY A 100 -27.22 17.70 -8.11
N GLU A 101 -26.31 17.09 -8.87
CA GLU A 101 -25.38 16.08 -8.36
C GLU A 101 -24.21 16.70 -7.57
N VAL A 102 -23.90 16.09 -6.43
CA VAL A 102 -22.75 16.41 -5.59
C VAL A 102 -21.90 15.17 -5.36
N ASP A 103 -20.60 15.36 -5.19
CA ASP A 103 -19.70 14.28 -4.77
C ASP A 103 -19.82 14.10 -3.25
N VAL A 104 -19.82 12.85 -2.79
CA VAL A 104 -19.90 12.50 -1.38
C VAL A 104 -18.56 11.93 -0.91
N CYS A 105 -17.80 12.73 -0.16
CA CYS A 105 -16.49 12.38 0.35
C CYS A 105 -16.61 11.83 1.78
N VAL A 106 -16.46 10.52 1.95
CA VAL A 106 -16.42 9.90 3.27
C VAL A 106 -14.98 9.59 3.65
N PHE A 107 -14.54 10.02 4.84
CA PHE A 107 -13.22 9.69 5.36
C PHE A 107 -13.31 9.08 6.75
N CYS A 108 -12.30 8.30 7.13
CA CYS A 108 -12.14 7.73 8.45
C CYS A 108 -10.76 8.11 9.00
N LEU A 109 -10.73 8.68 10.20
CA LEU A 109 -9.50 8.92 10.95
C LEU A 109 -9.29 7.76 11.92
N LYS A 110 -8.41 6.82 11.56
CA LYS A 110 -8.05 5.70 12.43
C LYS A 110 -6.95 6.14 13.38
N LYS A 111 -7.14 5.86 14.67
CA LYS A 111 -6.18 6.15 15.74
C LYS A 111 -5.71 4.81 16.31
N VAL A 112 -4.67 4.25 15.71
CA VAL A 112 -4.12 2.96 16.12
C VAL A 112 -2.74 3.22 16.72
N TYR A 113 -2.58 2.92 18.00
CA TYR A 113 -1.39 3.29 18.79
C TYR A 113 -1.10 4.80 18.70
N ASP A 114 0.15 5.17 18.46
CA ASP A 114 0.64 6.54 18.28
C ASP A 114 0.69 6.98 16.80
N ARG A 115 0.06 6.22 15.89
CA ARG A 115 0.17 6.39 14.44
C ARG A 115 -1.20 6.53 13.79
N PRO A 116 -1.81 7.72 13.88
CA PRO A 116 -3.09 7.95 13.24
C PRO A 116 -2.93 8.01 11.72
N TYR A 117 -3.93 7.53 10.98
CA TYR A 117 -3.94 7.55 9.52
C TYR A 117 -5.34 7.81 8.96
N LEU A 118 -5.39 8.27 7.71
CA LEU A 118 -6.62 8.57 6.99
C LEU A 118 -6.97 7.45 6.02
N LEU A 119 -8.24 7.14 5.95
CA LEU A 119 -8.83 6.31 4.91
C LEU A 119 -9.94 7.10 4.22
N PHE A 120 -10.08 6.93 2.91
CA PHE A 120 -11.12 7.55 2.11
C PHE A 120 -11.95 6.49 1.42
N SER A 121 -13.27 6.63 1.51
CA SER A 121 -14.16 5.70 0.86
C SER A 121 -14.37 6.09 -0.60
N LEU A 122 -14.10 5.16 -1.51
CA LEU A 122 -14.39 5.30 -2.93
C LEU A 122 -15.39 4.22 -3.39
N GLN A 123 -16.17 4.56 -4.41
CA GLN A 123 -17.14 3.68 -5.06
C GLN A 123 -16.57 3.14 -6.37
N LYS A 124 -16.74 1.84 -6.61
CA LYS A 124 -16.45 1.20 -7.90
C LYS A 124 -17.55 1.54 -8.92
N SER A 125 -17.15 1.94 -10.12
CA SER A 125 -18.01 2.27 -11.25
C SER A 125 -17.38 1.72 -12.53
N GLY A 126 -17.64 0.45 -12.84
CA GLY A 126 -16.84 -0.30 -13.82
C GLY A 126 -15.45 -0.57 -13.27
N ASP A 127 -14.41 -0.28 -14.05
CA ASP A 127 -13.00 -0.48 -13.65
C ASP A 127 -12.35 0.74 -12.99
N VAL A 128 -13.16 1.73 -12.60
CA VAL A 128 -12.69 2.98 -12.00
C VAL A 128 -13.32 3.18 -10.63
N PHE A 129 -12.50 3.53 -9.64
CA PHE A 129 -12.93 4.00 -8.34
C PHE A 129 -13.08 5.51 -8.34
N LYS A 130 -14.24 6.02 -7.93
CA LYS A 130 -14.56 7.45 -7.87
C LYS A 130 -15.28 7.80 -6.59
N TRP A 131 -15.49 9.09 -6.31
CA TRP A 131 -16.44 9.44 -5.25
C TRP A 131 -17.86 9.01 -5.62
N PRO A 132 -18.63 8.49 -4.65
CA PRO A 132 -20.07 8.36 -4.82
C PRO A 132 -20.69 9.70 -5.17
N THR A 133 -21.67 9.68 -6.07
CA THR A 133 -22.45 10.88 -6.44
C THR A 133 -23.85 10.78 -5.87
N TYR A 134 -24.37 11.92 -5.40
CA TYR A 134 -25.72 12.01 -4.85
C TYR A 134 -26.44 13.22 -5.43
N ASP A 135 -27.69 13.04 -5.85
CA ASP A 135 -28.55 14.14 -6.28
C ASP A 135 -29.19 14.80 -5.06
N ILE A 136 -28.74 16.02 -4.77
CA ILE A 136 -29.13 16.75 -3.56
C ILE A 136 -30.61 17.13 -3.54
N THR A 137 -31.28 17.10 -4.69
CA THR A 137 -32.71 17.39 -4.80
C THR A 137 -33.57 16.30 -4.16
N LYS A 138 -33.03 15.09 -3.97
CA LYS A 138 -33.70 13.92 -3.39
C LYS A 138 -33.71 13.88 -1.85
N GLY A 139 -33.82 15.05 -1.20
CA GLY A 139 -33.93 15.15 0.25
C GLY A 139 -32.78 15.88 0.97
N GLY A 140 -31.95 16.63 0.23
CA GLY A 140 -30.92 17.48 0.82
C GLY A 140 -29.88 16.70 1.64
N PHE A 141 -29.43 17.30 2.76
CA PHE A 141 -28.47 16.65 3.66
C PHE A 141 -28.98 15.36 4.31
N ALA A 142 -30.26 15.35 4.69
CA ALA A 142 -30.87 14.17 5.31
C ALA A 142 -30.88 13.01 4.31
N GLY A 143 -31.26 13.30 3.06
CA GLY A 143 -31.21 12.32 1.97
C GLY A 143 -29.79 11.83 1.66
N ALA A 144 -28.78 12.71 1.68
CA ALA A 144 -27.38 12.31 1.51
C ALA A 144 -26.90 11.38 2.64
N THR A 145 -27.31 11.65 3.88
CA THR A 145 -26.98 10.80 5.04
C THR A 145 -27.68 9.44 4.95
N SER A 146 -28.95 9.42 4.54
CA SER A 146 -29.69 8.17 4.29
C SER A 146 -29.10 7.36 3.14
N TYR A 147 -28.60 8.04 2.09
CA TYR A 147 -27.86 7.42 1.00
C TYR A 147 -26.58 6.76 1.51
N LEU A 148 -25.82 7.43 2.39
CA LEU A 148 -24.63 6.83 2.99
C LEU A 148 -24.96 5.58 3.81
N HIS A 149 -26.06 5.62 4.57
CA HIS A 149 -26.50 4.47 5.36
C HIS A 149 -26.82 3.25 4.48
N SER A 150 -27.65 3.44 3.45
CA SER A 150 -28.06 2.34 2.57
C SER A 150 -26.90 1.83 1.71
N TYR A 151 -26.05 2.73 1.23
CA TYR A 151 -24.99 2.40 0.29
C TYR A 151 -23.79 1.73 0.97
N PHE A 152 -23.31 2.29 2.07
CA PHE A 152 -22.15 1.76 2.78
C PHE A 152 -22.52 0.71 3.83
N LYS A 153 -23.82 0.48 4.08
CA LYS A 153 -24.32 -0.32 5.22
C LYS A 153 -23.72 0.17 6.54
N ILE A 154 -23.43 1.47 6.61
CA ILE A 154 -22.86 2.14 7.75
C ILE A 154 -24.01 2.66 8.61
N ASP A 155 -24.02 2.39 9.90
CA ASP A 155 -24.96 3.04 10.82
C ASP A 155 -24.86 4.57 10.69
N SER A 156 -25.99 5.25 10.47
CA SER A 156 -26.03 6.70 10.36
C SER A 156 -25.52 7.37 11.65
N SER A 157 -25.58 6.68 12.79
CA SER A 157 -25.08 7.17 14.09
C SER A 157 -23.56 7.37 14.12
N VAL A 158 -22.80 6.68 13.25
CA VAL A 158 -21.33 6.77 13.21
C VAL A 158 -20.82 7.70 12.12
N ILE A 159 -21.72 8.38 11.39
CA ILE A 159 -21.38 9.37 10.36
C ILE A 159 -21.62 10.78 10.90
N THR A 160 -20.65 11.67 10.70
CA THR A 160 -20.78 13.10 11.03
C THR A 160 -20.48 13.95 9.81
N TYR A 161 -21.35 14.90 9.49
CA TYR A 161 -21.06 15.90 8.46
C TYR A 161 -19.99 16.88 8.95
N GLU A 162 -18.96 17.11 8.15
CA GLU A 162 -17.81 17.97 8.51
C GLU A 162 -17.76 19.29 7.72
N GLY A 163 -18.52 19.39 6.63
CA GLY A 163 -18.61 20.59 5.81
C GLY A 163 -18.64 20.29 4.32
N LEU A 164 -18.53 21.34 3.51
CA LEU A 164 -18.48 21.22 2.05
C LEU A 164 -17.35 22.05 1.47
N ILE A 165 -16.98 21.71 0.24
CA ILE A 165 -16.09 22.52 -0.60
C ILE A 165 -16.64 22.52 -2.03
N THR A 166 -16.56 23.68 -2.69
CA THR A 166 -16.98 23.82 -4.08
C THR A 166 -15.80 24.33 -4.89
N GLU A 167 -15.37 23.53 -5.86
CA GLU A 167 -14.24 23.84 -6.74
C GLU A 167 -14.62 23.47 -8.16
N ASN A 168 -14.29 24.34 -9.12
CA ASN A 168 -14.59 24.14 -10.54
C ASN A 168 -16.09 23.84 -10.79
N GLY A 169 -16.97 24.50 -10.04
CA GLY A 169 -18.42 24.32 -10.15
C GLY A 169 -18.96 23.00 -9.57
N ARG A 170 -18.10 22.09 -9.07
CA ARG A 170 -18.52 20.85 -8.42
C ARG A 170 -18.46 20.96 -6.91
N THR A 171 -19.56 20.64 -6.25
CA THR A 171 -19.66 20.60 -4.79
C THR A 171 -19.34 19.21 -4.27
N LYS A 172 -18.53 19.16 -3.22
CA LYS A 172 -18.17 17.95 -2.49
C LYS A 172 -18.65 18.06 -1.05
N LEU A 173 -19.45 17.10 -0.59
CA LEU A 173 -19.92 17.01 0.78
C LEU A 173 -19.01 16.08 1.58
N TRP A 174 -18.53 16.53 2.73
CA TRP A 174 -17.56 15.81 3.54
C TRP A 174 -18.19 15.21 4.78
N PHE A 175 -17.95 13.91 4.98
CA PHE A 175 -18.47 13.13 6.08
C PHE A 175 -17.34 12.36 6.77
N ARG A 176 -17.27 12.48 8.09
CA ARG A 176 -16.43 11.64 8.94
C ARG A 176 -17.17 10.37 9.31
N TYR A 177 -16.52 9.24 9.11
CA TYR A 177 -16.93 7.94 9.63
C TYR A 177 -16.13 7.59 10.88
N SER A 178 -16.82 7.30 11.97
CA SER A 178 -16.25 7.16 13.32
C SER A 178 -16.41 5.73 13.88
N ASP A 179 -16.36 4.72 13.02
CA ASP A 179 -16.61 3.35 13.46
C ASP A 179 -15.37 2.67 14.06
N LYS A 180 -15.67 1.84 15.05
CA LYS A 180 -14.76 1.01 15.83
C LYS A 180 -14.40 -0.28 15.10
N ILE A 181 -14.43 -0.33 13.77
CA ILE A 181 -14.06 -1.56 13.04
C ILE A 181 -12.65 -1.98 13.47
N GLU A 182 -12.60 -3.05 14.26
CA GLU A 182 -11.42 -3.75 14.77
C GLU A 182 -11.05 -4.95 13.88
N ILE A 183 -12.00 -5.43 13.07
CA ILE A 183 -11.81 -6.60 12.22
C ILE A 183 -11.41 -6.16 10.81
N VAL A 184 -10.31 -6.72 10.34
CA VAL A 184 -9.82 -6.52 8.97
C VAL A 184 -10.79 -7.23 8.01
N PRO A 185 -11.49 -6.51 7.12
CA PRO A 185 -12.54 -7.08 6.31
C PRO A 185 -11.96 -8.02 5.26
N LEU A 186 -12.62 -9.19 5.09
CA LEU A 186 -12.55 -9.93 3.84
C LEU A 186 -13.25 -9.07 2.79
N LYS A 187 -12.53 -8.78 1.71
CA LYS A 187 -13.04 -7.99 0.60
C LYS A 187 -13.29 -8.89 -0.59
N ASN A 188 -14.40 -8.64 -1.27
CA ASN A 188 -14.78 -9.28 -2.52
C ASN A 188 -14.66 -8.26 -3.67
N LYS A 189 -14.42 -8.73 -4.89
CA LYS A 189 -14.33 -7.90 -6.11
C LYS A 189 -15.61 -7.14 -6.44
N ASP A 190 -16.74 -7.67 -5.98
CA ASP A 190 -18.08 -7.13 -6.16
C ASP A 190 -18.44 -6.12 -5.06
N ASP A 191 -17.55 -5.90 -4.08
CA ASP A 191 -17.77 -4.87 -3.08
C ASP A 191 -17.86 -3.49 -3.77
N PRO A 192 -19.00 -2.80 -3.64
CA PRO A 192 -19.23 -1.57 -4.39
C PRO A 192 -18.38 -0.42 -3.85
N HIS A 193 -17.77 -0.59 -2.67
CA HIS A 193 -16.94 0.41 -2.02
C HIS A 193 -15.68 -0.15 -1.37
N THR A 194 -14.67 0.71 -1.28
CA THR A 194 -13.43 0.41 -0.57
C THR A 194 -12.84 1.62 0.15
N TRP A 195 -12.00 1.33 1.14
CA TRP A 195 -11.22 2.31 1.89
C TRP A 195 -9.80 2.40 1.31
N CYS A 196 -9.47 3.54 0.72
CA CYS A 196 -8.17 3.85 0.13
C CYS A 196 -7.31 4.71 1.06
N LEU A 197 -5.99 4.49 1.03
CA LEU A 197 -5.01 5.40 1.62
C LEU A 197 -4.75 6.58 0.68
N CYS A 198 -4.24 7.70 1.23
CA CYS A 198 -3.74 8.82 0.42
C CYS A 198 -2.68 8.36 -0.59
N ASP A 199 -1.80 7.47 -0.17
CA ASP A 199 -0.74 6.90 -1.00
C ASP A 199 -1.30 6.24 -2.27
N GLU A 200 -2.38 5.46 -2.13
CA GLU A 200 -3.03 4.85 -3.28
C GLU A 200 -3.68 5.86 -4.21
N ILE A 201 -4.30 6.90 -3.64
CA ILE A 201 -4.99 7.95 -4.42
C ILE A 201 -3.99 8.83 -5.17
N VAL A 202 -2.95 9.32 -4.49
CA VAL A 202 -2.05 10.34 -5.04
C VAL A 202 -0.87 9.72 -5.77
N ASN A 203 -0.22 8.73 -5.16
CA ASN A 203 1.03 8.16 -5.68
C ASN A 203 0.76 7.03 -6.67
N HIS A 204 -0.06 6.05 -6.26
CA HIS A 204 -0.37 4.92 -7.14
C HIS A 204 -1.44 5.26 -8.18
N LYS A 205 -2.36 6.16 -7.86
CA LYS A 205 -3.57 6.50 -8.64
C LYS A 205 -4.45 5.29 -8.95
N LYS A 206 -4.30 4.25 -8.13
CA LYS A 206 -4.92 2.93 -8.31
C LYS A 206 -5.21 2.33 -6.95
N TYR A 207 -6.29 1.57 -6.89
CA TYR A 207 -6.58 0.64 -5.81
C TYR A 207 -6.51 -0.78 -6.36
N LEU A 208 -5.57 -1.58 -5.85
CA LEU A 208 -5.17 -2.85 -6.47
C LEU A 208 -4.78 -2.63 -7.95
N THR A 209 -5.66 -3.04 -8.87
CA THR A 209 -5.49 -2.91 -10.32
C THR A 209 -6.43 -1.89 -10.96
N PHE A 210 -7.41 -1.40 -10.21
CA PHE A 210 -8.43 -0.48 -10.71
C PHE A 210 -7.92 0.96 -10.63
N GLU A 211 -8.17 1.73 -11.69
CA GLU A 211 -7.79 3.16 -11.72
C GLU A 211 -8.64 3.95 -10.71
N ILE A 212 -8.06 5.00 -10.16
CA ILE A 212 -8.80 6.00 -9.39
C ILE A 212 -9.10 7.18 -10.31
N ASP A 213 -10.37 7.61 -10.32
CA ASP A 213 -10.86 8.68 -11.17
C ASP A 213 -10.00 9.93 -11.05
N LYS A 214 -9.65 10.50 -12.21
CA LYS A 214 -8.72 11.63 -12.30
C LYS A 214 -9.18 12.82 -11.47
N MET A 215 -10.49 13.06 -11.33
CA MET A 215 -10.99 14.18 -10.51
C MET A 215 -10.70 13.99 -9.02
N VAL A 216 -10.71 12.74 -8.54
CA VAL A 216 -10.33 12.39 -7.16
C VAL A 216 -8.83 12.64 -6.99
N VAL A 217 -8.01 12.08 -7.89
CA VAL A 217 -6.55 12.24 -7.86
C VAL A 217 -6.15 13.72 -7.92
N ASP A 218 -6.72 14.46 -8.87
CA ASP A 218 -6.47 15.88 -9.06
C ASP A 218 -6.83 16.66 -7.81
N PHE A 219 -7.98 16.40 -7.19
CA PHE A 219 -8.38 17.11 -5.98
C PHE A 219 -7.35 16.97 -4.86
N PHE A 220 -6.91 15.74 -4.54
CA PHE A 220 -5.92 15.51 -3.47
C PHE A 220 -4.53 16.03 -3.84
N THR A 221 -4.19 16.06 -5.13
CA THR A 221 -2.92 16.64 -5.62
C THR A 221 -2.91 18.17 -5.49
N HIS A 222 -4.02 18.84 -5.80
CA HIS A 222 -4.14 20.30 -5.70
C HIS A 222 -4.47 20.79 -4.28
N ASN A 223 -4.96 19.91 -3.40
CA ASN A 223 -5.32 20.23 -2.02
C ASN A 223 -4.54 19.37 -1.01
N PRO A 224 -3.21 19.57 -0.85
CA PRO A 224 -2.36 18.70 -0.03
C PRO A 224 -2.74 18.66 1.46
N ASP A 225 -3.46 19.67 1.97
CA ASP A 225 -3.99 19.69 3.35
C ASP A 225 -4.96 18.53 3.64
N PHE A 226 -5.51 17.89 2.60
CA PHE A 226 -6.36 16.71 2.73
C PHE A 226 -5.57 15.39 2.79
N ASN A 227 -4.23 15.43 2.68
CA ASN A 227 -3.39 14.23 2.61
C ASN A 227 -2.72 13.85 3.94
N TYR A 228 -2.87 14.66 4.98
CA TYR A 228 -2.15 14.45 6.24
C TYR A 228 -2.95 14.81 7.50
N ILE A 229 -2.45 14.33 8.62
CA ILE A 229 -2.98 14.54 9.96
C ILE A 229 -1.94 15.36 10.73
N THR A 230 -2.42 16.26 11.59
CA THR A 230 -1.57 17.01 12.51
C THR A 230 -1.87 16.65 13.96
N ASN A 231 -0.88 16.83 14.83
CA ASN A 231 -1.11 16.81 16.27
C ASN A 231 -1.58 18.19 16.79
N HIS A 232 -1.77 18.32 18.10
CA HIS A 232 -2.19 19.56 18.74
C HIS A 232 -1.18 20.72 18.61
N LEU A 233 0.09 20.41 18.33
CA LEU A 233 1.16 21.39 18.08
C LEU A 233 1.23 21.79 16.60
N GLY A 234 0.41 21.17 15.74
CA GLY A 234 0.46 21.38 14.30
C GLY A 234 1.54 20.57 13.58
N GLU A 235 2.25 19.68 14.28
CA GLU A 235 3.24 18.79 13.68
C GLU A 235 2.52 17.69 12.89
N ILE A 236 3.07 17.35 11.72
CA ILE A 236 2.48 16.37 10.80
C ILE A 236 2.81 14.96 11.28
N TYR A 237 1.79 14.13 11.44
CA TYR A 237 1.99 12.69 11.57
C TYR A 237 2.44 12.11 10.24
N GLU A 238 3.30 11.09 10.30
CA GLU A 238 3.68 10.33 9.12
C GLU A 238 2.46 9.81 8.36
N THR A 239 2.36 10.14 7.08
CA THR A 239 1.37 9.55 6.17
C THR A 239 1.87 8.17 5.74
N PRO A 240 1.16 7.07 6.04
CA PRO A 240 1.62 5.74 5.70
C PRO A 240 1.49 5.45 4.22
N VAL A 241 2.24 4.44 3.77
CA VAL A 241 2.15 3.89 2.41
C VAL A 241 1.38 2.56 2.42
N VAL A 242 0.88 2.17 1.25
CA VAL A 242 0.30 0.84 1.08
C VAL A 242 1.40 -0.18 0.80
N GLY A 243 1.26 -1.39 1.36
CA GLY A 243 2.03 -2.54 0.91
C GLY A 243 1.23 -3.82 0.96
N TYR A 244 1.71 -4.82 0.24
CA TYR A 244 0.98 -6.06 0.04
C TYR A 244 1.82 -7.27 0.43
N TYR A 245 1.12 -8.32 0.84
CA TYR A 245 1.67 -9.64 1.08
C TYR A 245 0.77 -10.69 0.45
N GLY A 246 1.33 -11.52 -0.43
CA GLY A 246 0.64 -12.65 -1.03
C GLY A 246 1.19 -13.97 -0.55
N ASN A 247 0.30 -14.93 -0.32
CA ASN A 247 0.64 -16.32 0.01
C ASN A 247 -0.56 -17.24 -0.25
N HIS A 248 -0.46 -18.50 0.13
CA HIS A 248 -1.60 -19.42 0.21
C HIS A 248 -2.68 -18.91 1.19
N TYR A 249 -3.95 -19.09 0.84
CA TYR A 249 -5.11 -18.49 1.54
C TYR A 249 -5.14 -18.74 3.06
N SER A 250 -4.70 -19.92 3.51
CA SER A 250 -4.70 -20.29 4.93
C SER A 250 -3.79 -19.38 5.78
N SER A 251 -2.68 -18.91 5.20
CA SER A 251 -1.78 -17.97 5.87
C SER A 251 -2.35 -16.55 5.88
N THR A 252 -3.07 -16.19 4.83
CA THR A 252 -3.65 -14.86 4.62
C THR A 252 -4.65 -14.49 5.71
N ALA A 253 -5.54 -15.42 6.11
CA ALA A 253 -6.49 -15.19 7.19
C ALA A 253 -5.82 -14.99 8.56
N TYR A 254 -4.74 -15.73 8.84
CA TYR A 254 -3.96 -15.52 10.07
C TYR A 254 -3.26 -14.15 10.05
N ILE A 255 -2.66 -13.81 8.92
CA ILE A 255 -1.88 -12.57 8.74
C ILE A 255 -2.77 -11.32 8.74
N SER A 256 -4.01 -11.43 8.28
CA SER A 256 -4.97 -10.32 8.34
C SER A 256 -5.36 -9.95 9.77
N VAL A 257 -5.26 -10.89 10.72
CA VAL A 257 -5.54 -10.64 12.14
C VAL A 257 -4.29 -10.26 12.91
N PHE A 258 -3.19 -11.01 12.71
CA PHE A 258 -1.98 -10.90 13.54
C PHE A 258 -0.83 -10.17 12.86
N GLY A 259 -1.05 -9.57 11.71
CA GLY A 259 0.01 -8.96 10.93
C GLY A 259 1.00 -9.98 10.37
N ARG A 260 1.96 -9.47 9.62
CA ARG A 260 3.04 -10.27 9.06
C ARG A 260 4.01 -10.66 10.18
N LYS A 261 4.42 -11.92 10.23
CA LYS A 261 5.53 -12.36 11.10
C LYS A 261 6.87 -11.92 10.52
N ARG A 262 7.86 -11.77 11.41
CA ARG A 262 9.24 -11.44 11.04
C ARG A 262 9.78 -12.60 10.19
N ASN A 263 10.32 -12.33 9.01
CA ASN A 263 11.02 -13.35 8.25
C ASN A 263 12.41 -13.53 8.86
N GLY A 264 12.81 -14.74 9.24
CA GLY A 264 14.14 -15.00 9.82
C GLY A 264 15.28 -14.93 8.81
N ILE A 265 14.99 -15.16 7.52
CA ILE A 265 15.99 -15.31 6.45
C ILE A 265 15.60 -14.38 5.29
N GLY A 266 15.68 -13.08 5.55
CA GLY A 266 15.40 -12.05 4.54
C GLY A 266 16.68 -11.52 3.89
N ILE A 267 16.56 -11.02 2.66
CA ILE A 267 17.71 -10.51 1.88
C ILE A 267 18.45 -9.38 2.62
N ASN A 268 17.73 -8.63 3.45
CA ASN A 268 18.29 -7.52 4.20
C ASN A 268 18.32 -7.78 5.70
N GLY A 269 18.26 -9.04 6.13
CA GLY A 269 18.18 -9.46 7.53
C GLY A 269 16.78 -9.89 7.96
N PRO A 270 16.59 -10.26 9.22
CA PRO A 270 15.34 -10.77 9.70
C PRO A 270 14.38 -9.61 9.93
N PHE A 271 13.46 -9.32 9.01
CA PHE A 271 12.57 -8.15 9.06
C PHE A 271 11.17 -8.47 8.54
N TYR A 272 10.26 -7.50 8.59
CA TYR A 272 8.92 -7.62 8.02
C TYR A 272 8.95 -7.03 6.61
N TYR A 273 8.76 -7.88 5.61
CA TYR A 273 8.85 -7.48 4.22
C TYR A 273 7.46 -7.11 3.68
N PHE A 274 7.37 -6.30 2.64
CA PHE A 274 6.16 -6.00 1.90
C PHE A 274 6.53 -5.67 0.46
N SER A 275 5.62 -5.93 -0.46
CA SER A 275 5.86 -5.66 -1.87
C SER A 275 4.70 -4.86 -2.48
N PRO A 276 4.90 -4.23 -3.64
CA PRO A 276 3.82 -3.74 -4.48
C PRO A 276 2.84 -4.86 -4.85
N TYR A 277 1.65 -4.44 -5.29
CA TYR A 277 0.55 -5.34 -5.63
C TYR A 277 0.96 -6.43 -6.64
N ASN A 278 1.62 -6.07 -7.75
CA ASN A 278 1.99 -7.00 -8.82
C ASN A 278 2.93 -8.13 -8.36
N VAL A 279 3.83 -7.83 -7.42
CA VAL A 279 4.73 -8.83 -6.83
C VAL A 279 3.97 -9.70 -5.82
N ALA A 280 3.11 -9.08 -4.99
CA ALA A 280 2.33 -9.82 -4.00
C ALA A 280 1.30 -10.75 -4.64
N ILE A 281 0.59 -10.32 -5.69
CA ILE A 281 -0.40 -11.15 -6.38
C ILE A 281 0.27 -12.37 -7.02
N ARG A 282 1.49 -12.25 -7.56
CA ARG A 282 2.29 -13.39 -8.02
C ARG A 282 2.49 -14.41 -6.90
N TYR A 283 2.93 -13.95 -5.73
CA TYR A 283 3.14 -14.83 -4.57
C TYR A 283 1.84 -15.33 -3.92
N SER A 284 0.70 -14.76 -4.30
CA SER A 284 -0.62 -15.31 -3.95
C SER A 284 -0.98 -16.50 -4.84
N ILE A 285 -0.34 -16.66 -5.99
CA ILE A 285 -0.69 -17.69 -6.98
C ILE A 285 0.37 -18.78 -7.06
N TRP A 286 1.65 -18.44 -6.97
CA TRP A 286 2.74 -19.41 -7.01
C TRP A 286 3.60 -19.36 -5.75
N THR A 287 4.16 -20.50 -5.39
CA THR A 287 5.21 -20.59 -4.39
C THR A 287 6.44 -19.77 -4.80
N HIS A 288 7.20 -19.29 -3.82
CA HIS A 288 8.33 -18.41 -4.07
C HIS A 288 9.40 -19.04 -4.99
N ASN A 289 9.58 -20.36 -4.87
CA ASN A 289 10.59 -21.14 -5.57
C ASN A 289 10.02 -21.91 -6.78
N HIS A 290 8.74 -21.74 -7.12
CA HIS A 290 8.05 -22.47 -8.19
C HIS A 290 8.16 -23.99 -8.03
N LYS A 291 7.96 -24.48 -6.81
CA LYS A 291 7.94 -25.90 -6.48
C LYS A 291 6.67 -26.25 -5.71
N GLN A 292 6.31 -27.52 -5.73
CA GLN A 292 5.24 -28.05 -4.91
C GLN A 292 5.47 -27.75 -3.43
N LEU A 293 4.38 -27.41 -2.74
CA LEU A 293 4.39 -27.17 -1.31
C LEU A 293 3.41 -28.14 -0.63
N LYS A 294 3.91 -28.89 0.35
CA LYS A 294 3.13 -29.84 1.16
C LYS A 294 3.24 -29.45 2.63
N ILE A 295 2.13 -29.44 3.35
CA ILE A 295 2.10 -29.18 4.80
C ILE A 295 1.26 -30.27 5.45
N SER A 296 1.85 -31.02 6.39
CA SER A 296 1.16 -32.12 7.12
C SER A 296 0.39 -33.03 6.17
N ASP A 297 1.08 -33.53 5.16
CA ASP A 297 0.58 -34.39 4.09
C ASP A 297 -0.45 -33.81 3.11
N LYS A 298 -0.93 -32.59 3.33
CA LYS A 298 -1.79 -31.88 2.39
C LYS A 298 -0.94 -31.14 1.34
N LEU A 299 -1.13 -31.48 0.07
CA LEU A 299 -0.56 -30.72 -1.04
C LEU A 299 -1.34 -29.40 -1.19
N LEU A 300 -0.62 -28.28 -1.17
CA LEU A 300 -1.21 -26.93 -1.29
C LEU A 300 -1.10 -26.37 -2.71
N THR A 301 -0.50 -27.12 -3.62
CA THR A 301 -0.24 -26.73 -5.00
C THR A 301 -0.91 -27.67 -6.00
N ILE A 302 -1.39 -27.15 -7.13
CA ILE A 302 -2.11 -27.90 -8.17
C ILE A 302 -1.13 -28.58 -9.13
N ASP A 303 0.04 -27.97 -9.37
CA ASP A 303 1.01 -28.40 -10.39
C ASP A 303 2.45 -28.46 -9.83
N ASN A 304 3.38 -28.90 -10.68
CA ASN A 304 4.80 -28.98 -10.37
C ASN A 304 5.50 -27.61 -10.35
N ASP A 305 4.87 -26.59 -10.95
CA ASP A 305 5.36 -25.21 -10.98
C ASP A 305 5.01 -24.45 -9.69
N GLY A 306 4.38 -25.13 -8.73
CA GLY A 306 4.08 -24.58 -7.41
C GLY A 306 2.90 -23.62 -7.40
N LYS A 307 1.99 -23.71 -8.35
CA LYS A 307 0.75 -22.94 -8.36
C LYS A 307 -0.16 -23.40 -7.21
N TYR A 308 -0.61 -22.49 -6.36
CA TYR A 308 -1.47 -22.80 -5.22
C TYR A 308 -2.87 -23.27 -5.63
N THR A 309 -3.47 -24.12 -4.80
CA THR A 309 -4.90 -24.48 -4.91
C THR A 309 -5.79 -23.26 -4.70
N GLU A 310 -5.44 -22.42 -3.73
CA GLU A 310 -6.13 -21.17 -3.41
C GLU A 310 -5.11 -20.15 -2.89
N GLY A 311 -5.19 -18.94 -3.42
CA GLY A 311 -4.33 -17.84 -3.05
C GLY A 311 -5.00 -16.90 -2.06
N GLY A 312 -4.19 -16.06 -1.41
CA GLY A 312 -4.70 -14.94 -0.67
C GLY A 312 -3.72 -13.77 -0.62
N LEU A 313 -4.29 -12.58 -0.51
CA LEU A 313 -3.59 -11.31 -0.50
C LEU A 313 -3.98 -10.53 0.75
N VAL A 314 -3.02 -9.98 1.47
CA VAL A 314 -3.25 -9.03 2.57
C VAL A 314 -2.67 -7.68 2.17
N ARG A 315 -3.49 -6.64 2.34
CA ARG A 315 -3.12 -5.23 2.15
C ARG A 315 -2.83 -4.61 3.51
N PHE A 316 -1.76 -3.83 3.58
CA PHE A 316 -1.26 -3.24 4.81
C PHE A 316 -1.13 -1.73 4.71
N VAL A 317 -1.36 -1.07 5.84
CA VAL A 317 -0.84 0.26 6.15
C VAL A 317 0.59 0.09 6.68
N ILE A 318 1.55 0.79 6.10
CA ILE A 318 2.95 0.72 6.49
C ILE A 318 3.48 2.11 6.85
N PHE A 319 4.01 2.23 8.05
CA PHE A 319 4.69 3.42 8.55
C PHE A 319 6.20 3.22 8.40
N LEU A 320 6.81 3.99 7.51
CA LEU A 320 8.20 3.85 7.11
C LEU A 320 9.16 4.41 8.18
N GLY A 321 8.81 5.48 8.88
CA GLY A 321 9.70 6.17 9.82
C GLY A 321 11.01 6.63 9.14
N ASN A 322 12.14 6.56 9.86
CA ASN A 322 13.43 6.86 9.25
C ASN A 322 13.77 5.81 8.18
N THR A 323 13.86 6.23 6.91
CA THR A 323 13.88 5.32 5.77
C THR A 323 15.12 5.51 4.91
N GLN A 324 15.78 4.40 4.58
CA GLN A 324 16.86 4.37 3.58
C GLN A 324 16.36 3.75 2.28
N VAL A 325 16.58 4.43 1.16
CA VAL A 325 16.27 3.88 -0.17
C VAL A 325 17.55 3.34 -0.78
N LEU A 326 17.52 2.06 -1.13
CA LEU A 326 18.63 1.35 -1.74
C LEU A 326 18.31 1.12 -3.22
N PHE A 327 19.05 1.78 -4.10
CA PHE A 327 19.00 1.55 -5.53
C PHE A 327 20.02 0.49 -5.91
N SER A 328 19.60 -0.49 -6.71
CA SER A 328 20.50 -1.52 -7.25
C SER A 328 20.42 -1.47 -8.77
N ASP A 329 21.49 -0.98 -9.40
CA ASP A 329 21.60 -0.92 -10.85
C ASP A 329 22.07 -2.25 -11.48
N ASP A 330 22.74 -3.11 -10.71
CA ASP A 330 23.44 -4.30 -11.23
C ASP A 330 23.24 -5.59 -10.42
N GLY A 331 22.44 -5.56 -9.35
CA GLY A 331 22.10 -6.73 -8.54
C GLY A 331 23.23 -7.31 -7.69
N ASN A 332 24.44 -6.73 -7.73
CA ASN A 332 25.65 -7.32 -7.16
C ASN A 332 26.28 -6.53 -6.00
N SER A 333 25.82 -5.32 -5.66
CA SER A 333 26.41 -4.57 -4.55
C SER A 333 25.38 -3.78 -3.73
N LEU A 334 24.55 -4.51 -2.98
CA LEU A 334 23.96 -3.93 -1.78
C LEU A 334 24.49 -4.72 -0.60
N GLY A 335 25.29 -4.04 0.23
CA GLY A 335 25.85 -4.60 1.45
C GLY A 335 24.76 -5.33 2.22
N THR A 336 24.91 -6.65 2.34
CA THR A 336 24.01 -7.55 3.05
C THR A 336 24.10 -7.38 4.57
N SER A 337 24.82 -6.36 5.04
CA SER A 337 24.98 -6.16 6.47
C SER A 337 23.72 -5.50 7.04
N GLU A 338 23.24 -6.07 8.14
CA GLU A 338 22.18 -5.52 9.00
C GLU A 338 22.55 -4.15 9.61
N SER A 339 23.67 -3.55 9.18
CA SER A 339 24.20 -2.27 9.67
C SER A 339 23.16 -1.15 9.56
N TRP A 340 22.33 -1.14 8.51
CA TRP A 340 21.26 -0.16 8.35
C TRP A 340 20.25 -0.20 9.50
N ALA A 341 20.02 -1.37 10.13
CA ALA A 341 19.00 -1.54 11.15
C ALA A 341 19.34 -0.85 12.47
N GLY A 342 20.59 -0.40 12.64
CA GLY A 342 20.98 0.48 13.75
C GLY A 342 20.47 1.92 13.58
N GLU A 343 20.40 2.41 12.34
CA GLU A 343 20.13 3.82 12.03
C GLU A 343 18.72 4.05 11.49
N TYR A 344 18.20 3.10 10.71
CA TYR A 344 16.94 3.23 9.99
C TYR A 344 15.85 2.31 10.54
N ASN A 345 14.60 2.76 10.42
CA ASN A 345 13.41 1.98 10.72
C ASN A 345 12.96 1.12 9.53
N THR A 346 13.22 1.60 8.32
CA THR A 346 12.78 0.96 7.09
C THR A 346 13.85 1.06 6.04
N ILE A 347 13.89 0.05 5.18
CA ILE A 347 14.58 0.14 3.90
C ILE A 347 13.61 -0.12 2.77
N ILE A 348 13.83 0.59 1.67
CA ILE A 348 13.13 0.36 0.42
C ILE A 348 14.20 -0.02 -0.60
N ARG A 349 14.16 -1.27 -1.05
CA ARG A 349 15.03 -1.71 -2.15
C ARG A 349 14.29 -1.48 -3.46
N ALA A 350 14.75 -0.53 -4.26
CA ALA A 350 14.27 -0.31 -5.62
C ALA A 350 15.20 -1.03 -6.60
N ARG A 351 14.69 -2.06 -7.27
CA ARG A 351 15.43 -2.79 -8.30
C ARG A 351 14.99 -2.32 -9.68
N ARG A 352 15.91 -1.76 -10.47
CA ARG A 352 15.65 -1.49 -11.88
C ARG A 352 15.62 -2.81 -12.64
N ARG A 353 14.52 -3.11 -13.33
CA ARG A 353 14.50 -4.18 -14.33
C ARG A 353 14.83 -3.57 -15.68
N LEU A 354 16.08 -3.71 -16.12
CA LEU A 354 16.46 -3.41 -17.49
C LEU A 354 15.89 -4.51 -18.42
N ARG A 355 14.68 -4.33 -18.91
CA ARG A 355 14.19 -5.01 -20.13
C ARG A 355 14.21 -3.99 -21.26
N ALA A 356 14.53 -4.43 -22.48
CA ALA A 356 14.63 -3.57 -23.65
C ALA A 356 13.35 -2.73 -23.83
N GLY A 357 13.38 -1.47 -23.40
CA GLY A 357 12.30 -0.48 -23.57
C GLY A 357 11.37 -0.21 -22.38
N ASP A 358 11.54 -0.82 -21.20
CA ASP A 358 10.65 -0.59 -20.04
C ASP A 358 11.43 -0.46 -18.72
N ASP A 359 11.58 0.79 -18.24
CA ASP A 359 12.22 1.14 -16.97
C ASP A 359 11.27 0.92 -15.78
N ASN A 360 10.95 -0.33 -15.47
CA ASN A 360 10.16 -0.65 -14.28
C ASN A 360 11.05 -0.94 -13.07
N TYR A 361 10.72 -0.29 -11.94
CA TYR A 361 11.31 -0.59 -10.64
C TYR A 361 10.41 -1.53 -9.84
N GLU A 362 10.97 -2.64 -9.34
CA GLU A 362 10.32 -3.42 -8.29
C GLU A 362 10.84 -2.93 -6.95
N SER A 363 9.95 -2.39 -6.12
CA SER A 363 10.29 -2.03 -4.75
C SER A 363 10.01 -3.19 -3.80
N LEU A 364 10.88 -3.37 -2.80
CA LEU A 364 10.63 -4.23 -1.65
C LEU A 364 10.81 -3.38 -0.41
N ILE A 365 9.78 -3.28 0.40
CA ILE A 365 9.80 -2.55 1.66
C ILE A 365 10.16 -3.55 2.75
N ALA A 366 11.13 -3.24 3.60
CA ALA A 366 11.41 -4.01 4.80
C ALA A 366 11.38 -3.08 6.01
N ILE A 367 10.44 -3.31 6.93
CA ILE A 367 10.31 -2.55 8.17
C ILE A 367 10.91 -3.33 9.33
N ARG A 368 11.50 -2.61 10.28
CA ARG A 368 12.20 -3.19 11.42
C ARG A 368 11.26 -3.60 12.54
N LYS A 369 10.33 -2.73 12.90
CA LYS A 369 9.46 -2.90 14.06
C LYS A 369 8.09 -3.43 13.63
N TYR A 370 7.47 -4.23 14.50
CA TYR A 370 6.15 -4.79 14.24
C TYR A 370 5.04 -3.72 14.22
N ASP A 371 5.16 -2.69 15.06
CA ASP A 371 4.21 -1.56 15.16
C ASP A 371 4.18 -0.65 13.91
N GLN A 372 5.07 -0.88 12.94
CA GLN A 372 5.12 -0.17 11.66
C GLN A 372 4.15 -0.76 10.62
N GLN A 373 3.43 -1.84 10.91
CA GLN A 373 2.45 -2.45 10.00
C GLN A 373 1.08 -2.61 10.66
N LEU A 374 0.02 -2.42 9.88
CA LEU A 374 -1.35 -2.76 10.25
C LEU A 374 -2.05 -3.39 9.04
N PRO A 375 -2.61 -4.60 9.14
CA PRO A 375 -3.43 -5.13 8.06
C PRO A 375 -4.69 -4.28 7.90
N LEU A 376 -5.07 -4.03 6.65
CA LEU A 376 -6.16 -3.12 6.28
C LEU A 376 -7.33 -3.84 5.61
N SER A 377 -7.03 -4.81 4.77
CA SER A 377 -8.00 -5.70 4.14
C SER A 377 -7.30 -6.98 3.69
N TYR A 378 -8.06 -8.06 3.49
CA TYR A 378 -7.54 -9.26 2.86
C TYR A 378 -8.53 -9.82 1.85
N TYR A 379 -8.02 -10.67 0.96
CA TYR A 379 -8.76 -11.17 -0.18
C TYR A 379 -8.37 -12.61 -0.50
N TYR A 380 -9.28 -13.34 -1.12
CA TYR A 380 -8.99 -14.61 -1.76
C TYR A 380 -8.64 -14.39 -3.22
N VAL A 381 -7.72 -15.21 -3.71
CA VAL A 381 -7.24 -15.13 -5.09
C VAL A 381 -7.56 -16.45 -5.75
N ASN A 382 -8.43 -16.40 -6.76
CA ASN A 382 -8.74 -17.57 -7.57
C ASN A 382 -7.59 -17.88 -8.51
N THR A 383 -6.84 -18.92 -8.17
CA THR A 383 -5.70 -19.37 -8.96
C THR A 383 -6.12 -20.15 -10.21
N SER A 384 -7.38 -20.59 -10.30
CA SER A 384 -7.90 -21.40 -11.42
C SER A 384 -8.21 -20.59 -12.69
N GLN A 385 -8.05 -19.26 -12.65
CA GLN A 385 -8.26 -18.41 -13.82
C GLN A 385 -7.39 -18.88 -15.00
N LYS A 386 -8.02 -19.11 -16.17
CA LYS A 386 -7.34 -19.60 -17.39
C LYS A 386 -6.20 -18.68 -17.86
N ASN A 387 -6.28 -17.39 -17.51
CA ASN A 387 -5.29 -16.38 -17.86
C ASN A 387 -4.16 -16.25 -16.82
N ALA A 388 -4.20 -17.02 -15.72
CA ALA A 388 -3.13 -17.05 -14.72
C ALA A 388 -1.94 -17.85 -15.25
N THR A 389 -1.24 -17.27 -16.23
CA THR A 389 0.09 -17.71 -16.67
C THR A 389 1.15 -16.83 -16.03
N LEU A 390 2.35 -17.37 -15.85
CA LEU A 390 3.49 -16.63 -15.30
C LEU A 390 3.78 -15.38 -16.15
N ASP A 391 3.62 -15.49 -17.47
CA ASP A 391 3.81 -14.38 -18.41
C ASP A 391 2.71 -13.33 -18.30
N ALA A 392 1.45 -13.72 -18.08
CA ALA A 392 0.37 -12.76 -17.85
C ALA A 392 0.64 -11.88 -16.63
N VAL A 393 1.05 -12.48 -15.51
CA VAL A 393 1.38 -11.74 -14.28
C VAL A 393 2.62 -10.86 -14.46
N ASN A 394 3.64 -11.37 -15.15
CA ASN A 394 4.85 -10.61 -15.43
C ASN A 394 4.61 -9.46 -16.44
N ASN A 395 3.65 -9.61 -17.35
CA ASN A 395 3.28 -8.63 -18.37
C ASN A 395 2.13 -7.72 -17.92
N LYS A 396 1.81 -7.69 -16.62
CA LYS A 396 0.73 -6.85 -16.04
C LYS A 396 -0.67 -7.15 -16.61
N ASN A 397 -0.89 -8.31 -17.24
CA ASN A 397 -2.25 -8.78 -17.51
C ASN A 397 -2.88 -9.13 -16.16
N ILE A 398 -3.85 -8.32 -15.79
CA ILE A 398 -4.41 -8.23 -14.44
C ILE A 398 -5.08 -9.56 -14.10
N LEU A 399 -4.63 -10.17 -13.01
CA LEU A 399 -5.39 -11.22 -12.35
C LEU A 399 -6.29 -10.59 -11.32
N GLU A 400 -7.57 -10.95 -11.40
CA GLU A 400 -8.60 -10.43 -10.54
C GLU A 400 -8.55 -11.17 -9.21
N VAL A 401 -8.48 -10.39 -8.15
CA VAL A 401 -8.83 -10.83 -6.81
C VAL A 401 -10.33 -11.10 -6.76
N GLU A 402 -10.79 -12.13 -6.05
CA GLU A 402 -12.22 -12.47 -5.91
C GLU A 402 -12.88 -11.83 -4.70
#